data_AF-A0A0G4I4K9-F1
#
_entry.id   AF-A0A0G4I4K9-F1
#
_cell.length_a   1.000
_cell.length_b   1.000
_cell.length_c   1.000
_cell.angle_alpha   90.00
_cell.angle_beta   90.00
_cell.angle_gamma   90.00
#
_symmetry.space_group_name_H-M   'P 1'
#
loop_
_entity.id
_entity.type
_entity.pdbx_description
1 polymer ?
#
loop_
_entity_poly.entity_id
_entity_poly.type
_entity_poly.pdbx_seq_one_letter_code
_entity_poly.pdbx_strand_id
1 'polypeptide(L)'
;MATLVPTATIKTRKDPFPTVRSAGLEPVVSEPAALCVHPDTYDPPPLTPRSLEKYRKNCKPGVETLHWGVKDDPITHQKKEMTFGIQSVKGVDVASTLKAQQLFGRQAYMQARGEKIYHSSTREPLGRGYERGHELPATVKEPAFPGFGIKQGPDEFDLAKKAIFPRGVEPESEDVRQQYIRSHSQWAPGEKAVRHYKWPEHIDENGHRFGLAEKMPETDGVKKAINRLAEPGYYPQTRVDVKASEDYKTVSHCEVGKSRNLGVGRLPVPDDFSFGASTGVDEVSAGQCVTGFYSAAEQLPDPDLGKNTKNVREPRKTAAPPMKLSNTRAFGVPSVRLDIARPLRRSVADVYNYGDEVGVDALVTPQRYATLGVSDDEFLLPREKGELKDILQGAGFVSEGAESDAEFERCHAGALEGFRLGPEDKMSLHQLLQVYAIETEAKVANDKEALAITHALTADTVTSMPV
;
A
#
# COMPACT_ATOMS: atom_id res chain seq x y z
N MET A 1 -31.04 -37.36 -43.44
CA MET A 1 -31.99 -36.70 -44.36
C MET A 1 -31.90 -37.43 -45.69
N ALA A 2 -32.94 -38.15 -46.07
CA ALA A 2 -32.98 -38.93 -47.30
C ALA A 2 -33.19 -37.99 -48.50
N THR A 3 -32.18 -37.87 -49.36
CA THR A 3 -32.28 -37.14 -50.62
C THR A 3 -32.99 -38.02 -51.65
N LEU A 4 -34.21 -37.62 -52.01
CA LEU A 4 -34.99 -38.17 -53.11
C LEU A 4 -34.24 -37.95 -54.43
N VAL A 5 -33.81 -39.03 -55.08
CA VAL A 5 -33.36 -39.02 -56.47
C VAL A 5 -34.60 -38.98 -57.36
N PRO A 6 -34.78 -37.97 -58.25
CA PRO A 6 -35.87 -37.98 -59.21
C PRO A 6 -35.48 -38.87 -60.40
N THR A 7 -35.77 -40.17 -60.31
CA THR A 7 -35.80 -41.03 -61.49
C THR A 7 -37.04 -40.66 -62.30
N ALA A 8 -36.83 -40.00 -63.44
CA ALA A 8 -37.87 -39.81 -64.45
C ALA A 8 -38.25 -41.19 -65.03
N THR A 9 -39.15 -41.91 -64.37
CA THR A 9 -39.76 -43.12 -64.92
C THR A 9 -40.77 -42.72 -65.98
N ILE A 10 -40.32 -42.67 -67.24
CA ILE A 10 -41.20 -42.89 -68.38
C ILE A 10 -41.88 -44.24 -68.14
N LYS A 11 -43.21 -44.27 -68.05
CA LYS A 11 -43.98 -45.52 -68.01
C LYS A 11 -43.81 -46.23 -69.35
N THR A 12 -42.72 -46.99 -69.50
CA THR A 12 -42.58 -47.94 -70.59
C THR A 12 -43.66 -48.99 -70.39
N ARG A 13 -44.64 -49.04 -71.30
CA ARG A 13 -45.58 -50.16 -71.36
C ARG A 13 -44.75 -51.45 -71.36
N LYS A 14 -45.15 -52.45 -70.56
CA LYS A 14 -44.53 -53.78 -70.61
C LYS A 14 -44.54 -54.23 -72.07
N ASP A 15 -43.36 -54.55 -72.59
CA ASP A 15 -43.20 -55.08 -73.94
C ASP A 15 -44.18 -56.25 -74.10
N PRO A 16 -45.10 -56.19 -75.08
CA PRO A 16 -46.10 -57.24 -75.26
C PRO A 16 -45.49 -58.60 -75.59
N PHE A 17 -44.21 -58.68 -75.99
CA PHE A 17 -43.54 -59.93 -76.36
C PHE A 17 -42.11 -60.03 -75.80
N PRO A 18 -41.93 -60.28 -74.49
CA PRO A 18 -40.61 -60.33 -73.84
C PRO A 18 -39.72 -61.50 -74.29
N THR A 19 -40.25 -62.44 -75.07
CA THR A 19 -39.51 -63.60 -75.61
C THR A 19 -38.77 -63.29 -76.91
N VAL A 20 -39.08 -62.18 -77.58
CA VAL A 20 -38.38 -61.75 -78.79
C VAL A 20 -37.29 -60.76 -78.40
N ARG A 21 -36.01 -61.12 -78.59
CA ARG A 21 -34.91 -60.17 -78.39
C ARG A 21 -35.01 -59.03 -79.41
N SER A 22 -34.83 -57.80 -78.97
CA SER A 22 -34.79 -56.63 -79.86
C SER A 22 -33.57 -56.74 -80.79
N ALA A 23 -33.79 -56.55 -82.09
CA ALA A 23 -32.71 -56.50 -83.07
C ALA A 23 -32.18 -55.06 -83.15
N GLY A 24 -30.97 -54.84 -82.63
CA GLY A 24 -30.28 -53.55 -82.66
C GLY A 24 -28.88 -53.65 -82.07
N LEU A 25 -28.03 -52.66 -82.34
CA LEU A 25 -26.74 -52.51 -81.67
C LEU A 25 -27.03 -52.07 -80.22
N GLU A 26 -26.70 -52.89 -79.23
CA GLU A 26 -26.81 -52.47 -77.84
C GLU A 26 -25.89 -51.26 -77.62
N PRO A 27 -26.40 -50.14 -77.06
CA PRO A 27 -25.56 -48.99 -76.79
C PRO A 27 -24.47 -49.40 -75.81
N VAL A 28 -23.21 -49.01 -76.10
CA VAL A 28 -22.11 -49.11 -75.14
C VAL A 28 -22.58 -48.45 -73.84
N VAL A 29 -22.37 -49.13 -72.72
CA VAL A 29 -22.79 -48.67 -71.39
C VAL A 29 -22.35 -47.22 -71.22
N SER A 30 -23.33 -46.31 -71.18
CA SER A 30 -23.09 -44.87 -71.04
C SER A 30 -22.63 -44.58 -69.62
N GLU A 31 -21.45 -43.98 -69.47
CA GLU A 31 -21.01 -43.45 -68.18
C GLU A 31 -21.91 -42.28 -67.79
N PRO A 32 -22.68 -42.38 -66.69
CA PRO A 32 -23.59 -41.32 -66.30
C PRO A 32 -22.80 -40.07 -65.91
N ALA A 33 -23.29 -38.88 -66.27
CA ALA A 33 -22.66 -37.60 -65.88
C ALA A 33 -22.44 -37.47 -64.36
N ALA A 34 -23.25 -38.17 -63.56
CA ALA A 34 -23.09 -38.25 -62.10
C ALA A 34 -21.74 -38.85 -61.68
N LEU A 35 -21.16 -39.76 -62.47
CA LEU A 35 -19.85 -40.37 -62.20
C LEU A 35 -18.73 -39.31 -62.30
N CYS A 36 -18.82 -38.39 -63.26
CA CYS A 36 -17.87 -37.30 -63.44
C CYS A 36 -18.01 -36.18 -62.39
N VAL A 37 -19.23 -35.94 -61.88
CA VAL A 37 -19.51 -34.87 -60.90
C VAL A 37 -19.21 -35.34 -59.46
N HIS A 38 -19.38 -36.62 -59.19
CA HIS A 38 -19.14 -37.22 -57.87
C HIS A 38 -18.09 -38.33 -57.92
N PRO A 39 -16.86 -38.03 -58.35
CA PRO A 39 -15.79 -39.02 -58.40
C PRO A 39 -15.51 -39.60 -57.01
N ASP A 40 -15.65 -38.82 -55.94
CA ASP A 40 -15.45 -39.28 -54.56
C ASP A 40 -16.46 -40.36 -54.12
N THR A 41 -17.64 -40.44 -54.76
CA THR A 41 -18.70 -41.40 -54.40
C THR A 41 -18.62 -42.68 -55.24
N TYR A 42 -18.27 -42.55 -56.53
CA TYR A 42 -18.25 -43.67 -57.47
C TYR A 42 -16.85 -44.28 -57.63
N ASP A 43 -15.79 -43.46 -57.57
CA ASP A 43 -14.37 -43.85 -57.68
C ASP A 43 -13.51 -43.14 -56.61
N PRO A 44 -13.70 -43.45 -55.31
CA PRO A 44 -12.95 -42.80 -54.24
C PRO A 44 -11.45 -43.07 -54.39
N PRO A 45 -10.59 -42.03 -54.31
CA PRO A 45 -9.16 -42.22 -54.40
C PRO A 45 -8.65 -43.04 -53.19
N PRO A 46 -7.63 -43.89 -53.37
CA PRO A 46 -7.06 -44.64 -52.27
C PRO A 46 -6.50 -43.69 -51.20
N LEU A 47 -6.75 -43.99 -49.93
CA LEU A 47 -6.20 -43.21 -48.83
C LEU A 47 -4.67 -43.25 -48.83
N THR A 48 -4.07 -42.14 -48.46
CA THR A 48 -2.62 -42.07 -48.31
C THR A 48 -2.16 -42.93 -47.14
N PRO A 49 -1.16 -43.81 -47.32
CA PRO A 49 -0.59 -44.58 -46.22
C PRO A 49 -0.05 -43.69 -45.10
N ARG A 50 -0.28 -44.08 -43.85
CA ARG A 50 0.08 -43.30 -42.64
C ARG A 50 1.57 -42.93 -42.58
N SER A 51 2.46 -43.81 -43.05
CA SER A 51 3.91 -43.56 -43.07
C SER A 51 4.34 -42.45 -44.05
N LEU A 52 3.59 -42.25 -45.13
CA LEU A 52 3.87 -41.25 -46.17
C LEU A 52 3.11 -39.94 -45.93
N GLU A 53 2.09 -39.93 -45.08
CA GLU A 53 1.26 -38.77 -44.76
C GLU A 53 2.06 -37.61 -44.15
N LYS A 54 3.21 -37.88 -43.50
CA LYS A 54 4.08 -36.83 -42.96
C LYS A 54 4.88 -36.05 -44.01
N TYR A 55 5.19 -36.66 -45.15
CA TYR A 55 5.96 -36.02 -46.23
C TYR A 55 5.07 -35.38 -47.30
N ARG A 56 3.78 -35.71 -47.31
CA ARG A 56 2.85 -35.28 -48.35
C ARG A 56 2.28 -33.88 -48.06
N LYS A 57 2.17 -33.06 -49.10
CA LYS A 57 1.60 -31.70 -49.05
C LYS A 57 0.07 -31.70 -48.99
N ASN A 58 -0.50 -32.42 -48.03
CA ASN A 58 -1.94 -32.46 -47.81
C ASN A 58 -2.28 -31.58 -46.59
N CYS A 59 -2.78 -30.37 -46.82
CA CYS A 59 -3.22 -29.47 -45.75
C CYS A 59 -4.66 -29.83 -45.35
N LYS A 60 -4.84 -30.32 -44.11
CA LYS A 60 -6.18 -30.52 -43.53
C LYS A 60 -6.55 -29.26 -42.73
N PRO A 61 -7.77 -28.72 -42.88
CA PRO A 61 -8.21 -27.57 -42.09
C PRO A 61 -8.26 -27.94 -40.60
N GLY A 62 -7.75 -27.05 -39.73
CA GLY A 62 -7.77 -27.22 -38.27
C GLY A 62 -6.65 -28.09 -37.68
N VAL A 63 -5.71 -28.58 -38.49
CA VAL A 63 -4.53 -29.31 -38.00
C VAL A 63 -3.28 -28.42 -38.16
N GLU A 64 -2.45 -28.36 -37.13
CA GLU A 64 -1.18 -27.62 -37.18
C GLU A 64 -0.21 -28.25 -38.19
N THR A 65 0.32 -27.43 -39.09
CA THR A 65 1.30 -27.87 -40.09
C THR A 65 2.70 -27.84 -39.50
N LEU A 66 3.12 -28.97 -38.94
CA LEU A 66 4.48 -29.16 -38.42
C LEU A 66 5.47 -29.57 -39.54
N HIS A 67 6.76 -29.30 -39.33
CA HIS A 67 7.82 -29.80 -40.20
C HIS A 67 7.84 -31.34 -40.18
N TRP A 68 8.06 -31.99 -41.33
CA TRP A 68 8.00 -33.45 -41.49
C TRP A 68 8.97 -34.20 -40.58
N GLY A 69 10.09 -33.59 -40.19
CA GLY A 69 11.07 -34.15 -39.26
C GLY A 69 10.62 -34.15 -37.79
N VAL A 70 9.70 -33.24 -37.40
CA VAL A 70 9.24 -33.05 -36.01
C VAL A 70 7.84 -33.65 -35.80
N LYS A 71 7.16 -34.07 -36.87
CA LYS A 71 5.78 -34.55 -36.81
C LYS A 71 5.58 -35.85 -36.02
N ASP A 72 6.62 -36.70 -35.94
CA ASP A 72 6.61 -37.93 -35.15
C ASP A 72 7.17 -37.73 -33.73
N ASP A 73 7.76 -36.57 -33.44
CA ASP A 73 8.33 -36.29 -32.13
C ASP A 73 7.21 -36.12 -31.10
N PRO A 74 7.39 -36.65 -29.87
CA PRO A 74 6.42 -36.48 -28.81
C PRO A 74 6.32 -34.99 -28.49
N ILE A 75 5.12 -34.44 -28.70
CA ILE A 75 4.82 -33.03 -28.44
C ILE A 75 5.00 -32.74 -26.94
N THR A 76 6.13 -32.14 -26.57
CA THR A 76 6.53 -31.90 -25.17
C THR A 76 5.56 -30.96 -24.44
N HIS A 77 4.88 -30.07 -25.16
CA HIS A 77 3.95 -29.09 -24.61
C HIS A 77 2.54 -29.63 -24.29
N GLN A 78 2.21 -30.85 -24.70
CA GLN A 78 0.91 -31.48 -24.36
C GLN A 78 0.95 -32.24 -23.03
N LYS A 79 2.13 -32.44 -22.44
CA LYS A 79 2.20 -32.78 -21.02
C LYS A 79 1.68 -31.57 -20.25
N LYS A 80 0.45 -31.66 -19.72
CA LYS A 80 -0.21 -30.65 -18.88
C LYS A 80 0.65 -30.10 -17.72
N GLU A 81 1.77 -30.74 -17.43
CA GLU A 81 2.71 -30.43 -16.37
C GLU A 81 3.78 -29.39 -16.79
N MET A 82 4.02 -29.17 -18.08
CA MET A 82 5.10 -28.29 -18.53
C MET A 82 4.56 -26.90 -18.88
N THR A 83 4.76 -25.94 -17.97
CA THR A 83 4.52 -24.52 -18.23
C THR A 83 5.73 -23.88 -18.89
N PHE A 84 5.50 -23.10 -19.94
CA PHE A 84 6.55 -22.33 -20.61
C PHE A 84 6.74 -21.00 -19.91
N GLY A 85 7.97 -20.68 -19.52
CA GLY A 85 8.33 -19.42 -18.89
C GLY A 85 9.32 -19.59 -17.75
N ILE A 86 9.91 -18.48 -17.31
CA ILE A 86 10.76 -18.45 -16.11
C ILE A 86 9.82 -18.40 -14.90
N GLN A 87 9.80 -19.48 -14.11
CA GLN A 87 9.12 -19.45 -12.82
C GLN A 87 9.91 -18.53 -11.89
N SER A 88 9.26 -17.54 -11.30
CA SER A 88 9.92 -16.68 -10.32
C SER A 88 10.36 -17.52 -9.13
N VAL A 89 11.61 -17.34 -8.69
CA VAL A 89 12.07 -17.89 -7.42
C VAL A 89 11.18 -17.26 -6.35
N LYS A 90 10.44 -18.09 -5.61
CA LYS A 90 9.65 -17.60 -4.48
C LYS A 90 10.62 -16.92 -3.51
N GLY A 91 10.47 -15.60 -3.36
CA GLY A 91 11.26 -14.83 -2.39
C GLY A 91 10.99 -15.27 -0.95
N VAL A 92 11.65 -14.62 -0.02
CA VAL A 92 11.44 -14.85 1.41
C VAL A 92 9.98 -14.49 1.76
N ASP A 93 9.29 -15.40 2.43
CA ASP A 93 7.90 -15.20 2.83
C ASP A 93 7.81 -14.06 3.86
N VAL A 94 6.81 -13.20 3.71
CA VAL A 94 6.56 -12.05 4.60
C VAL A 94 6.32 -12.52 6.03
N ALA A 95 5.68 -13.68 6.21
CA ALA A 95 5.48 -14.23 7.55
C ALA A 95 6.81 -14.65 8.21
N SER A 96 7.80 -15.08 7.43
CA SER A 96 9.12 -15.46 7.96
C SER A 96 9.95 -14.23 8.38
N THR A 97 9.86 -13.13 7.65
CA THR A 97 10.54 -11.87 8.02
C THR A 97 9.92 -11.25 9.27
N LEU A 98 8.58 -11.28 9.39
CA LEU A 98 7.89 -10.78 10.59
C LEU A 98 8.19 -11.63 11.84
N LYS A 99 8.45 -12.93 11.69
CA LYS A 99 8.72 -13.86 12.80
C LYS A 99 10.18 -13.88 13.26
N ALA A 100 11.11 -13.28 12.51
CA ALA A 100 12.55 -13.42 12.76
C ALA A 100 13.01 -13.00 14.18
N GLN A 101 12.24 -12.15 14.87
CA GLN A 101 12.53 -11.69 16.24
C GLN A 101 11.58 -12.28 17.30
N GLN A 102 10.63 -13.12 16.92
CA GLN A 102 9.71 -13.77 17.84
C GLN A 102 10.30 -15.10 18.32
N LEU A 103 11.32 -15.01 19.17
CA LEU A 103 12.00 -16.18 19.72
C LEU A 103 11.35 -16.60 21.05
N PHE A 104 11.11 -17.90 21.20
CA PHE A 104 10.47 -18.46 22.40
C PHE A 104 11.26 -19.64 22.96
N GLY A 105 11.12 -19.86 24.28
CA GLY A 105 11.70 -21.00 24.99
C GLY A 105 13.22 -21.11 24.84
N ARG A 106 13.70 -22.23 24.30
CA ARG A 106 15.13 -22.53 24.17
C ARG A 106 15.87 -21.54 23.28
N GLN A 107 15.25 -21.08 22.19
CA GLN A 107 15.91 -20.17 21.25
C GLN A 107 16.14 -18.80 21.89
N ALA A 108 15.13 -18.25 22.56
CA ALA A 108 15.27 -17.01 23.33
C ALA A 108 16.34 -17.12 24.41
N TYR A 109 16.41 -18.25 25.12
CA TYR A 109 17.46 -18.48 26.13
C TYR A 109 18.86 -18.52 25.52
N MET A 110 19.04 -19.21 24.38
CA MET A 110 20.33 -19.26 23.69
C MET A 110 20.77 -17.89 23.18
N GLN A 111 19.84 -17.11 22.63
CA GLN A 111 20.10 -15.74 22.21
C GLN A 111 20.49 -14.86 23.39
N ALA A 112 19.68 -14.85 24.47
CA ALA A 112 19.98 -14.08 25.67
C ALA A 112 21.35 -14.47 26.26
N ARG A 113 21.70 -15.77 26.24
CA ARG A 113 23.03 -16.24 26.67
C ARG A 113 24.15 -15.71 25.76
N GLY A 114 23.95 -15.66 24.44
CA GLY A 114 24.92 -15.08 23.50
C GLY A 114 25.07 -13.56 23.67
N GLU A 115 23.97 -12.86 23.91
CA GLU A 115 23.92 -11.41 24.07
C GLU A 115 24.41 -10.91 25.43
N LYS A 116 24.57 -11.79 26.43
CA LYS A 116 25.14 -11.46 27.76
C LYS A 116 26.54 -10.86 27.71
N ILE A 117 27.25 -10.98 26.59
CA ILE A 117 28.57 -10.39 26.38
C ILE A 117 28.46 -8.86 26.25
N TYR A 118 27.32 -8.35 25.78
CA TYR A 118 27.15 -6.92 25.53
C TYR A 118 27.03 -6.10 26.82
N HIS A 119 27.56 -4.87 26.78
CA HIS A 119 27.47 -3.95 27.90
C HIS A 119 26.04 -3.47 28.18
N SER A 120 25.19 -3.37 27.15
CA SER A 120 23.78 -3.00 27.33
C SER A 120 23.02 -4.05 28.12
N SER A 121 23.16 -5.34 27.75
CA SER A 121 22.47 -6.44 28.42
C SER A 121 22.93 -6.65 29.87
N THR A 122 24.18 -6.30 30.18
CA THR A 122 24.74 -6.39 31.54
C THR A 122 24.45 -5.16 32.41
N ARG A 123 24.39 -3.95 31.84
CA ARG A 123 24.16 -2.70 32.57
C ARG A 123 22.69 -2.36 32.75
N GLU A 124 21.85 -2.81 31.83
CA GLU A 124 20.42 -2.48 31.80
C GLU A 124 19.55 -3.77 31.74
N PRO A 125 19.73 -4.73 32.67
CA PRO A 125 18.88 -5.91 32.69
C PRO A 125 17.45 -5.52 33.09
N LEU A 126 16.46 -5.89 32.29
CA LEU A 126 15.07 -5.55 32.56
C LEU A 126 14.61 -6.07 33.93
N GLY A 127 14.09 -5.17 34.77
CA GLY A 127 13.60 -5.49 36.11
C GLY A 127 14.69 -5.74 37.15
N ARG A 128 15.97 -5.57 36.82
CA ARG A 128 17.08 -5.64 37.78
C ARG A 128 17.97 -4.40 37.66
N GLY A 129 18.66 -4.07 38.75
CA GLY A 129 19.69 -3.04 38.71
C GLY A 129 20.97 -3.56 38.07
N TYR A 130 21.87 -2.64 37.73
CA TYR A 130 23.21 -2.99 37.28
C TYR A 130 24.00 -3.72 38.38
N GLU A 131 24.41 -4.95 38.11
CA GLU A 131 25.30 -5.72 38.97
C GLU A 131 26.76 -5.35 38.67
N ARG A 132 27.40 -4.64 39.60
CA ARG A 132 28.80 -4.14 39.45
C ARG A 132 29.88 -5.20 39.71
N GLY A 133 29.50 -6.45 40.03
CA GLY A 133 30.43 -7.53 40.30
C GLY A 133 31.19 -7.44 41.63
N HIS A 134 30.69 -6.68 42.60
CA HIS A 134 31.32 -6.58 43.93
C HIS A 134 31.08 -7.85 44.76
N GLU A 135 32.13 -8.34 45.41
CA GLU A 135 32.04 -9.43 46.39
C GLU A 135 31.59 -8.87 47.75
N LEU A 136 30.32 -9.08 48.10
CA LEU A 136 29.79 -8.67 49.40
C LEU A 136 30.22 -9.66 50.51
N PRO A 137 30.46 -9.18 51.75
CA PRO A 137 30.74 -10.05 52.89
C PRO A 137 29.66 -11.11 53.11
N ALA A 138 30.06 -12.30 53.60
CA ALA A 138 29.15 -13.44 53.79
C ALA A 138 27.95 -13.12 54.70
N THR A 139 28.13 -12.23 55.69
CA THR A 139 27.09 -11.75 56.61
C THR A 139 25.90 -11.09 55.92
N VAL A 140 26.09 -10.55 54.72
CA VAL A 140 25.02 -9.92 53.92
C VAL A 140 24.11 -10.96 53.25
N LYS A 141 24.62 -12.18 53.02
CA LYS A 141 23.87 -13.28 52.41
C LYS A 141 23.06 -14.09 53.43
N GLU A 142 23.27 -13.85 54.72
CA GLU A 142 22.51 -14.51 55.78
C GLU A 142 21.07 -13.98 55.83
N PRO A 143 20.06 -14.85 56.06
CA PRO A 143 18.65 -14.43 56.07
C PRO A 143 18.32 -13.45 57.21
N ALA A 144 19.18 -13.38 58.23
CA ALA A 144 19.04 -12.49 59.39
C ALA A 144 19.90 -11.22 59.29
N PHE A 145 20.23 -10.76 58.08
CA PHE A 145 21.02 -9.55 57.87
C PHE A 145 20.26 -8.31 58.41
N PRO A 146 20.82 -7.55 59.38
CA PRO A 146 20.14 -6.43 60.04
C PRO A 146 20.01 -5.16 59.17
N GLY A 147 20.43 -5.21 57.90
CA GLY A 147 20.43 -4.08 56.98
C GLY A 147 21.80 -3.39 56.89
N PHE A 148 21.94 -2.50 55.90
CA PHE A 148 23.14 -1.70 55.71
C PHE A 148 23.07 -0.40 56.55
N GLY A 149 24.21 0.04 57.07
CA GLY A 149 24.31 1.25 57.89
C GLY A 149 24.43 0.97 59.39
N ILE A 150 24.47 2.04 60.19
CA ILE A 150 24.54 1.96 61.65
C ILE A 150 23.10 1.88 62.17
N LYS A 151 22.77 0.80 62.88
CA LYS A 151 21.46 0.63 63.51
C LYS A 151 21.36 1.50 64.77
N GLN A 152 20.50 2.50 64.75
CA GLN A 152 20.08 3.21 65.97
C GLN A 152 18.92 2.44 66.64
N GLY A 153 18.96 2.36 67.97
CA GLY A 153 18.01 1.58 68.75
C GLY A 153 16.65 2.29 68.91
N PRO A 154 15.55 1.55 69.09
CA PRO A 154 14.23 2.14 69.33
C PRO A 154 14.14 2.91 70.67
N ASP A 155 15.05 2.64 71.61
CA ASP A 155 15.07 3.30 72.92
C ASP A 155 15.32 4.81 72.84
N GLU A 156 15.99 5.29 71.78
CA GLU A 156 16.26 6.71 71.56
C GLU A 156 15.00 7.49 71.12
N PHE A 157 14.02 6.84 70.50
CA PHE A 157 12.79 7.49 70.02
C PHE A 157 11.74 7.70 71.11
N ASP A 158 11.68 6.82 72.12
CA ASP A 158 10.67 6.88 73.19
C ASP A 158 11.07 7.79 74.38
N LEU A 159 12.30 8.32 74.36
CA LEU A 159 12.82 9.22 75.38
C LEU A 159 11.96 10.49 75.53
N ALA A 160 11.55 11.08 74.41
CA ALA A 160 10.72 12.29 74.43
C ALA A 160 9.35 12.01 75.07
N LYS A 161 8.73 10.86 74.76
CA LYS A 161 7.41 10.50 75.30
C LYS A 161 7.45 10.19 76.80
N LYS A 162 8.50 9.53 77.26
CA LYS A 162 8.73 9.25 78.69
C LYS A 162 9.02 10.53 79.48
N ALA A 163 9.68 11.51 78.88
CA ALA A 163 9.95 12.81 79.48
C ALA A 163 8.69 13.71 79.54
N ILE A 164 7.90 13.75 78.45
CA ILE A 164 6.67 14.56 78.38
C ILE A 164 5.57 13.97 79.29
N PHE A 165 5.49 12.64 79.38
CA PHE A 165 4.48 11.94 80.18
C PHE A 165 5.17 11.02 81.21
N PRO A 166 5.68 11.56 82.33
CA PRO A 166 6.26 10.74 83.36
C PRO A 166 5.18 9.80 83.93
N ARG A 167 5.42 8.50 83.84
CA ARG A 167 4.56 7.47 84.43
C ARG A 167 5.20 6.96 85.72
N GLY A 168 4.42 6.82 86.78
CA GLY A 168 4.89 6.32 88.09
C GLY A 168 5.31 7.41 89.08
N VAL A 169 4.86 8.65 88.90
CA VAL A 169 4.95 9.67 89.96
C VAL A 169 3.81 9.42 90.95
N GLU A 170 4.14 9.16 92.21
CA GLU A 170 3.14 9.01 93.28
C GLU A 170 2.44 10.36 93.54
N PRO A 171 1.10 10.39 93.68
CA PRO A 171 0.39 11.62 93.97
C PRO A 171 0.78 12.19 95.34
N GLU A 172 0.65 13.51 95.49
CA GLU A 172 0.95 14.21 96.74
C GLU A 172 0.07 13.74 97.90
N SER A 173 0.63 13.73 99.12
CA SER A 173 -0.08 13.33 100.34
C SER A 173 -1.30 14.22 100.65
N GLU A 174 -2.35 13.65 101.24
CA GLU A 174 -3.58 14.35 101.61
C GLU A 174 -3.34 15.53 102.57
N ASP A 175 -2.32 15.44 103.42
CA ASP A 175 -1.93 16.53 104.34
C ASP A 175 -1.40 17.75 103.58
N VAL A 176 -0.62 17.50 102.52
CA VAL A 176 -0.10 18.55 101.63
C VAL A 176 -1.27 19.20 100.89
N ARG A 177 -2.24 18.41 100.44
CA ARG A 177 -3.47 18.93 99.80
C ARG A 177 -4.25 19.88 100.71
N GLN A 178 -4.46 19.52 101.97
CA GLN A 178 -5.15 20.39 102.93
C GLN A 178 -4.39 21.69 103.20
N GLN A 179 -3.06 21.64 103.23
CA GLN A 179 -2.23 22.84 103.37
C GLN A 179 -2.35 23.76 102.15
N TYR A 180 -2.42 23.22 100.94
CA TYR A 180 -2.63 23.99 99.70
C TYR A 180 -4.03 24.60 99.60
N ILE A 181 -5.07 23.87 100.03
CA ILE A 181 -6.44 24.41 100.12
C ILE A 181 -6.47 25.62 101.07
N ARG A 182 -5.81 25.54 102.22
CA ARG A 182 -5.81 26.63 103.19
C ARG A 182 -4.96 27.84 102.76
N SER A 183 -3.79 27.60 102.16
CA SER A 183 -2.83 28.66 101.81
C SER A 183 -3.13 29.33 100.48
N HIS A 184 -3.49 28.55 99.46
CA HIS A 184 -3.66 29.02 98.08
C HIS A 184 -5.10 28.89 97.57
N SER A 185 -6.04 28.43 98.41
CA SER A 185 -7.44 28.19 98.02
C SER A 185 -7.55 27.26 96.80
N GLN A 186 -6.65 26.27 96.70
CA GLN A 186 -6.58 25.32 95.60
C GLN A 186 -7.49 24.13 95.86
N TRP A 187 -8.74 24.23 95.45
CA TRP A 187 -9.76 23.18 95.56
C TRP A 187 -9.70 22.22 94.36
N ALA A 188 -10.12 20.97 94.55
CA ALA A 188 -10.22 20.05 93.43
C ALA A 188 -11.43 20.41 92.53
N PRO A 189 -11.38 20.09 91.23
CA PRO A 189 -12.51 20.34 90.33
C PRO A 189 -13.79 19.66 90.84
N GLY A 190 -14.85 20.46 91.07
CA GLY A 190 -16.15 19.97 91.56
C GLY A 190 -16.31 19.97 93.08
N GLU A 191 -15.26 20.25 93.85
CA GLU A 191 -15.38 20.47 95.29
C GLU A 191 -16.01 21.85 95.56
N LYS A 192 -17.05 21.87 96.41
CA LYS A 192 -17.62 23.13 96.88
C LYS A 192 -16.63 23.75 97.88
N ALA A 193 -16.36 25.04 97.75
CA ALA A 193 -15.56 25.76 98.74
C ALA A 193 -16.30 25.73 100.10
N VAL A 194 -15.78 24.94 101.03
CA VAL A 194 -16.37 24.81 102.37
C VAL A 194 -15.90 26.00 103.19
N ARG A 195 -16.81 26.94 103.45
CA ARG A 195 -16.53 28.18 104.19
C ARG A 195 -16.60 28.02 105.72
N HIS A 196 -16.86 26.79 106.18
CA HIS A 196 -17.04 26.45 107.59
C HIS A 196 -18.03 27.37 108.33
N TYR A 197 -19.13 27.76 107.67
CA TYR A 197 -20.22 28.50 108.31
C TYR A 197 -20.97 27.61 109.31
N LYS A 198 -21.50 28.24 110.36
CA LYS A 198 -22.41 27.59 111.33
C LYS A 198 -23.85 27.76 110.84
N TRP A 199 -24.44 26.73 110.24
CA TRP A 199 -25.82 26.77 109.73
C TRP A 199 -26.88 26.72 110.85
N PRO A 200 -28.04 27.40 110.71
CA PRO A 200 -29.16 27.29 111.66
C PRO A 200 -29.94 25.98 111.49
N GLU A 201 -30.48 25.43 112.59
CA GLU A 201 -31.05 24.06 112.63
C GLU A 201 -32.28 23.78 111.74
N HIS A 202 -33.02 24.80 111.25
CA HIS A 202 -34.27 24.62 110.50
C HIS A 202 -34.11 24.64 108.97
N ILE A 203 -32.89 24.83 108.46
CA ILE A 203 -32.59 24.81 107.03
C ILE A 203 -31.75 23.56 106.76
N ASP A 204 -32.36 22.60 106.06
CA ASP A 204 -31.67 21.40 105.61
C ASP A 204 -30.91 21.70 104.30
N GLU A 205 -29.61 21.38 104.24
CA GLU A 205 -28.68 21.82 103.16
C GLU A 205 -29.14 21.39 101.75
N ASN A 206 -29.92 20.31 101.65
CA ASN A 206 -30.36 19.75 100.36
C ASN A 206 -31.86 19.89 100.07
N GLY A 207 -32.69 20.27 101.05
CA GLY A 207 -34.16 20.23 100.92
C GLY A 207 -34.83 21.57 100.63
N HIS A 208 -34.19 22.68 101.01
CA HIS A 208 -34.79 24.01 100.92
C HIS A 208 -34.60 24.64 99.53
N ARG A 209 -35.70 24.99 98.82
CA ARG A 209 -35.64 25.72 97.54
C ARG A 209 -35.60 27.23 97.77
N PHE A 210 -34.55 27.87 97.30
CA PHE A 210 -34.37 29.33 97.37
C PHE A 210 -35.05 30.02 96.17
N GLY A 211 -35.80 31.12 96.40
CA GLY A 211 -36.42 31.95 95.34
C GLY A 211 -37.92 32.28 95.54
N LEU A 212 -38.50 33.13 94.67
CA LEU A 212 -39.92 33.56 94.69
C LEU A 212 -40.68 33.04 93.45
N ALA A 213 -41.95 32.60 93.57
CA ALA A 213 -42.74 31.97 92.48
C ALA A 213 -44.11 32.66 92.19
N GLU A 214 -44.56 32.61 90.92
CA GLU A 214 -45.81 33.24 90.38
C GLU A 214 -47.09 32.39 90.52
N LYS A 215 -48.27 33.03 90.46
CA LYS A 215 -49.52 32.47 91.00
C LYS A 215 -50.61 31.97 90.01
N MET A 216 -50.72 32.36 88.72
CA MET A 216 -51.84 31.93 87.81
C MET A 216 -51.55 31.97 86.26
N PRO A 217 -51.74 30.89 85.47
CA PRO A 217 -51.60 30.87 83.98
C PRO A 217 -52.92 30.75 83.15
N GLU A 218 -52.98 31.28 81.90
CA GLU A 218 -54.15 31.29 80.97
C GLU A 218 -54.18 30.08 79.97
N THR A 219 -55.38 29.58 79.61
CA THR A 219 -55.59 28.36 78.79
C THR A 219 -56.37 28.58 77.48
N ASP A 220 -56.04 27.79 76.43
CA ASP A 220 -56.70 27.66 75.10
C ASP A 220 -56.60 28.83 74.09
N GLY A 221 -55.52 29.59 74.10
CA GLY A 221 -55.28 30.67 73.12
C GLY A 221 -55.21 30.23 71.64
N VAL A 222 -54.78 28.99 71.37
CA VAL A 222 -54.49 28.51 69.99
C VAL A 222 -55.75 28.25 69.17
N LYS A 223 -56.80 27.73 69.80
CA LYS A 223 -58.04 27.35 69.12
C LYS A 223 -58.76 28.55 68.49
N LYS A 224 -58.66 29.72 69.12
CA LYS A 224 -59.24 30.97 68.62
C LYS A 224 -58.55 31.48 67.35
N ALA A 225 -57.28 31.15 67.14
CA ALA A 225 -56.53 31.63 65.98
C ALA A 225 -56.88 30.90 64.66
N ILE A 226 -57.43 29.68 64.73
CA ILE A 226 -57.58 28.78 63.57
C ILE A 226 -58.91 28.99 62.82
N ASN A 227 -60.04 29.11 63.52
CA ASN A 227 -61.36 29.19 62.89
C ASN A 227 -61.91 30.62 62.85
N ARG A 228 -61.46 31.42 61.88
CA ARG A 228 -61.86 32.84 61.75
C ARG A 228 -63.33 33.07 61.38
N LEU A 229 -63.98 32.11 60.72
CA LEU A 229 -65.40 32.20 60.32
C LEU A 229 -66.38 31.90 61.48
N ALA A 230 -65.88 31.43 62.62
CA ALA A 230 -66.71 31.09 63.79
C ALA A 230 -66.97 32.28 64.71
N GLU A 231 -66.26 33.41 64.54
CA GLU A 231 -66.54 34.64 65.28
C GLU A 231 -67.74 35.38 64.66
N PRO A 232 -68.77 35.76 65.44
CA PRO A 232 -69.90 36.53 64.94
C PRO A 232 -69.43 37.92 64.47
N GLY A 233 -69.36 38.13 63.15
CA GLY A 233 -68.93 39.39 62.52
C GLY A 233 -68.18 39.25 61.19
N TYR A 234 -67.81 38.03 60.77
CA TYR A 234 -66.90 37.78 59.65
C TYR A 234 -67.55 37.02 58.46
N TYR A 235 -68.64 37.53 57.88
CA TYR A 235 -69.25 36.99 56.63
C TYR A 235 -68.98 37.90 55.42
N PRO A 236 -68.84 37.38 54.18
CA PRO A 236 -68.53 38.20 53.01
C PRO A 236 -69.74 39.07 52.62
N GLN A 237 -69.57 40.40 52.64
CA GLN A 237 -70.54 41.36 52.17
C GLN A 237 -70.30 41.68 50.68
N THR A 238 -71.36 41.81 49.86
CA THR A 238 -71.26 42.32 48.49
C THR A 238 -70.91 43.81 48.52
N ARG A 239 -69.73 44.17 48.04
CA ARG A 239 -69.27 45.58 47.97
C ARG A 239 -69.33 46.07 46.52
N VAL A 240 -69.76 47.31 46.32
CA VAL A 240 -69.73 47.98 45.01
C VAL A 240 -68.31 48.50 44.80
N ASP A 241 -67.57 47.87 43.88
CA ASP A 241 -66.18 48.21 43.58
C ASP A 241 -66.04 49.12 42.35
N VAL A 242 -64.84 49.66 42.15
CA VAL A 242 -64.52 50.57 41.04
C VAL A 242 -64.39 49.77 39.74
N LYS A 243 -65.11 50.19 38.69
CA LYS A 243 -65.15 49.51 37.37
C LYS A 243 -63.75 49.19 36.81
N ALA A 244 -62.80 50.13 36.91
CA ALA A 244 -61.43 49.93 36.43
C ALA A 244 -60.73 48.74 37.12
N SER A 245 -61.01 48.50 38.41
CA SER A 245 -60.48 47.35 39.13
C SER A 245 -61.13 46.05 38.67
N GLU A 246 -62.42 46.05 38.35
CA GLU A 246 -63.11 44.87 37.83
C GLU A 246 -62.66 44.55 36.41
N ASP A 247 -62.57 45.55 35.52
CA ASP A 247 -62.04 45.36 34.16
C ASP A 247 -60.60 44.78 34.22
N TYR A 248 -59.76 45.25 35.14
CA TYR A 248 -58.44 44.65 35.39
C TYR A 248 -58.53 43.20 35.89
N LYS A 249 -59.45 42.90 36.81
CA LYS A 249 -59.68 41.52 37.30
C LYS A 249 -60.11 40.58 36.17
N THR A 250 -60.97 41.02 35.24
CA THR A 250 -61.44 40.17 34.13
C THR A 250 -60.35 39.78 33.13
N VAL A 251 -59.30 40.60 32.99
CA VAL A 251 -58.14 40.31 32.14
C VAL A 251 -57.06 39.54 32.91
N SER A 252 -56.84 39.88 34.18
CA SER A 252 -55.77 39.30 35.00
C SER A 252 -56.11 37.93 35.59
N HIS A 253 -57.37 37.71 35.99
CA HIS A 253 -57.82 36.44 36.55
C HIS A 253 -58.39 35.53 35.47
N CYS A 254 -58.11 34.23 35.59
CA CYS A 254 -58.71 33.20 34.75
C CYS A 254 -59.99 32.69 35.42
N GLU A 255 -61.12 32.91 34.77
CA GLU A 255 -62.39 32.31 35.21
C GLU A 255 -62.47 30.86 34.77
N VAL A 256 -63.03 30.01 35.63
CA VAL A 256 -63.19 28.58 35.33
C VAL A 256 -64.19 28.42 34.18
N GLY A 257 -63.81 27.70 33.12
CA GLY A 257 -64.67 27.39 31.98
C GLY A 257 -64.68 28.44 30.86
N LYS A 258 -63.95 29.56 30.99
CA LYS A 258 -63.78 30.54 29.91
C LYS A 258 -62.33 30.59 29.45
N SER A 259 -62.12 30.90 28.17
CA SER A 259 -60.77 31.20 27.68
C SER A 259 -60.26 32.50 28.30
N ARG A 260 -58.95 32.58 28.57
CA ARG A 260 -58.33 33.77 29.14
C ARG A 260 -58.55 34.98 28.24
N ASN A 261 -59.09 36.06 28.79
CA ASN A 261 -59.21 37.32 28.08
C ASN A 261 -57.82 37.98 27.98
N LEU A 262 -57.37 38.27 26.77
CA LEU A 262 -56.07 38.90 26.52
C LEU A 262 -56.17 40.42 26.34
N GLY A 263 -57.33 41.02 26.58
CA GLY A 263 -57.55 42.46 26.44
C GLY A 263 -57.61 42.95 24.98
N VAL A 264 -57.56 42.04 24.00
CA VAL A 264 -57.84 42.36 22.60
C VAL A 264 -59.35 42.38 22.46
N GLY A 265 -59.91 43.56 22.16
CA GLY A 265 -61.35 43.70 21.89
C GLY A 265 -61.80 42.84 20.72
N ARG A 266 -63.11 42.89 20.40
CA ARG A 266 -63.65 42.12 19.27
C ARG A 266 -62.97 42.57 17.97
N LEU A 267 -62.36 41.62 17.26
CA LEU A 267 -61.74 41.87 15.95
C LEU A 267 -62.81 42.32 14.94
N PRO A 268 -62.49 43.24 14.01
CA PRO A 268 -63.44 43.76 13.02
C PRO A 268 -63.65 42.76 11.86
N VAL A 269 -63.94 41.50 12.18
CA VAL A 269 -64.28 40.46 11.21
C VAL A 269 -65.71 39.98 11.45
N PRO A 270 -66.46 39.62 10.38
CA PRO A 270 -67.77 38.99 10.53
C PRO A 270 -67.68 37.69 11.33
N ASP A 271 -68.77 37.30 12.01
CA ASP A 271 -68.79 36.05 12.79
C ASP A 271 -68.59 34.79 11.91
N ASP A 272 -68.90 34.88 10.61
CA ASP A 272 -68.70 33.80 9.62
C ASP A 272 -67.28 33.76 9.03
N PHE A 273 -66.39 34.67 9.43
CA PHE A 273 -65.01 34.68 8.94
C PHE A 273 -64.22 33.50 9.52
N SER A 274 -63.67 32.67 8.63
CA SER A 274 -62.76 31.60 9.04
C SER A 274 -61.36 32.16 9.23
N PHE A 275 -60.90 32.20 10.48
CA PHE A 275 -59.51 32.54 10.78
C PHE A 275 -58.57 31.44 10.29
N GLY A 276 -57.48 31.84 9.65
CA GLY A 276 -56.48 30.93 9.11
C GLY A 276 -55.97 31.41 7.76
N ALA A 277 -54.85 30.82 7.31
CA ALA A 277 -54.37 31.03 5.95
C ALA A 277 -55.05 30.02 5.02
N SER A 278 -55.71 30.50 3.96
CA SER A 278 -56.20 29.61 2.91
C SER A 278 -55.01 28.98 2.19
N THR A 279 -55.08 27.68 1.90
CA THR A 279 -54.13 27.02 1.00
C THR A 279 -54.42 27.49 -0.43
N GLY A 280 -53.50 28.27 -1.00
CA GLY A 280 -53.54 28.71 -2.39
C GLY A 280 -53.38 27.55 -3.38
N VAL A 281 -53.64 27.81 -4.66
CA VAL A 281 -53.27 26.88 -5.72
C VAL A 281 -51.78 27.06 -6.00
N ASP A 282 -51.02 25.97 -5.95
CA ASP A 282 -49.58 26.01 -6.24
C ASP A 282 -49.34 26.49 -7.68
N GLU A 283 -48.34 27.35 -7.87
CA GLU A 283 -47.98 27.91 -9.18
C GLU A 283 -47.50 26.83 -10.17
N VAL A 284 -47.00 25.71 -9.64
CA VAL A 284 -46.40 24.62 -10.42
C VAL A 284 -47.20 23.35 -10.19
N SER A 285 -47.71 22.79 -11.29
CA SER A 285 -48.44 21.54 -11.26
C SER A 285 -47.49 20.35 -11.09
N ALA A 286 -47.98 19.26 -10.47
CA ALA A 286 -47.22 18.02 -10.30
C ALA A 286 -46.59 17.50 -11.61
N GLY A 287 -47.25 17.70 -12.77
CA GLY A 287 -46.71 17.32 -14.07
C GLY A 287 -45.42 18.08 -14.44
N GLN A 288 -45.36 19.37 -14.13
CA GLN A 288 -44.18 20.21 -14.38
C GLN A 288 -43.02 19.85 -13.43
N CYS A 289 -43.34 19.43 -12.19
CA CYS A 289 -42.34 18.92 -11.26
C CYS A 289 -41.68 17.62 -11.75
N VAL A 290 -42.41 16.76 -12.45
CA VAL A 290 -41.87 15.49 -12.98
C VAL A 290 -40.92 15.73 -14.16
N THR A 291 -41.28 16.63 -15.08
CA THR A 291 -40.45 16.90 -16.26
C THR A 291 -39.27 17.82 -15.97
N GLY A 292 -39.39 18.69 -14.96
CA GLY A 292 -38.37 19.68 -14.63
C GLY A 292 -38.16 20.73 -15.73
N PHE A 293 -37.31 21.71 -15.43
CA PHE A 293 -36.93 22.80 -16.35
C PHE A 293 -35.41 22.78 -16.58
N TYR A 294 -34.88 21.67 -17.10
CA TYR A 294 -33.44 21.48 -17.29
C TYR A 294 -32.92 22.14 -18.57
N SER A 295 -31.76 22.77 -18.46
CA SER A 295 -31.05 23.34 -19.62
C SER A 295 -30.43 22.23 -20.49
N ALA A 296 -30.11 22.54 -21.75
CA ALA A 296 -29.51 21.55 -22.67
C ALA A 296 -28.19 20.94 -22.15
N ALA A 297 -27.43 21.67 -21.32
CA ALA A 297 -26.21 21.17 -20.71
C ALA A 297 -26.48 20.11 -19.62
N GLU A 298 -27.58 20.25 -18.87
CA GLU A 298 -27.99 19.30 -17.82
C GLU A 298 -28.69 18.06 -18.41
N GLN A 299 -29.19 18.15 -19.64
CA GLN A 299 -29.74 17.01 -20.39
C GLN A 299 -28.64 16.11 -20.98
N LEU A 300 -27.40 16.59 -21.06
CA LEU A 300 -26.27 15.78 -21.53
C LEU A 300 -25.86 14.76 -20.47
N PRO A 301 -25.32 13.60 -20.88
CA PRO A 301 -24.79 12.61 -19.95
C PRO A 301 -23.57 13.16 -19.21
N ASP A 302 -23.32 12.60 -18.02
CA ASP A 302 -22.22 13.03 -17.16
C ASP A 302 -20.86 12.92 -17.87
N PRO A 303 -19.94 13.89 -17.63
CA PRO A 303 -18.65 13.96 -18.33
C PRO A 303 -17.65 12.85 -17.92
N ASP A 304 -17.95 12.11 -16.87
CA ASP A 304 -17.13 11.02 -16.34
C ASP A 304 -17.49 9.64 -16.90
N LEU A 305 -18.50 9.54 -17.77
CA LEU A 305 -18.80 8.29 -18.47
C LEU A 305 -17.57 7.84 -19.29
N GLY A 306 -17.06 6.66 -18.97
CA GLY A 306 -15.90 6.05 -19.63
C GLY A 306 -14.54 6.67 -19.27
N LYS A 307 -14.48 7.57 -18.28
CA LYS A 307 -13.24 8.23 -17.85
C LYS A 307 -13.12 8.19 -16.33
N ASN A 308 -11.91 7.95 -15.83
CA ASN A 308 -11.65 8.10 -14.39
C ASN A 308 -11.50 9.59 -14.05
N THR A 309 -12.51 10.20 -13.42
CA THR A 309 -12.55 11.62 -13.04
C THR A 309 -12.19 11.88 -11.58
N LYS A 310 -11.83 10.86 -10.81
CA LYS A 310 -11.40 11.05 -9.42
C LYS A 310 -10.11 11.86 -9.38
N ASN A 311 -10.20 13.09 -8.87
CA ASN A 311 -9.09 13.94 -8.44
C ASN A 311 -8.45 13.41 -7.14
N VAL A 312 -8.22 12.10 -7.05
CA VAL A 312 -7.32 11.54 -6.04
C VAL A 312 -5.93 11.76 -6.61
N ARG A 313 -5.22 12.77 -6.06
CA ARG A 313 -3.75 12.92 -6.05
C ARG A 313 -3.09 12.22 -7.25
N GLU A 314 -2.97 12.95 -8.36
CA GLU A 314 -2.41 12.59 -9.69
C GLU A 314 -1.60 11.28 -9.84
N PRO A 315 -1.65 10.56 -10.99
CA PRO A 315 -2.59 10.66 -12.11
C PRO A 315 -3.07 9.28 -12.67
N ARG A 316 -4.34 9.21 -13.09
CA ARG A 316 -4.75 8.39 -14.26
C ARG A 316 -5.79 9.14 -15.09
N LYS A 317 -5.43 10.33 -15.55
CA LYS A 317 -6.09 10.96 -16.70
C LYS A 317 -5.62 10.22 -17.95
N THR A 318 -6.49 9.44 -18.58
CA THR A 318 -6.29 8.91 -19.95
C THR A 318 -6.42 9.98 -21.04
N ALA A 319 -6.49 11.27 -20.66
CA ALA A 319 -6.75 12.37 -21.59
C ALA A 319 -6.07 13.69 -21.18
N ALA A 320 -4.99 13.66 -20.40
CA ALA A 320 -4.01 14.73 -20.56
C ALA A 320 -3.32 14.45 -21.90
N PRO A 321 -3.28 15.39 -22.87
CA PRO A 321 -2.45 15.19 -24.04
C PRO A 321 -1.05 14.85 -23.51
N PRO A 322 -0.43 13.72 -23.94
CA PRO A 322 0.94 13.46 -23.55
C PRO A 322 1.70 14.73 -23.88
N MET A 323 2.37 15.29 -22.87
CA MET A 323 3.33 16.38 -23.04
C MET A 323 4.06 16.09 -24.36
N LYS A 324 3.93 16.99 -25.36
CA LYS A 324 4.28 16.79 -26.78
C LYS A 324 5.74 16.32 -26.96
N LEU A 325 6.03 15.09 -26.59
CA LEU A 325 7.33 14.49 -26.57
C LEU A 325 7.12 13.08 -27.08
N SER A 326 7.07 12.99 -28.43
CA SER A 326 6.96 11.78 -29.24
C SER A 326 5.91 10.76 -28.76
N ASN A 327 4.83 10.63 -29.53
CA ASN A 327 3.68 9.74 -29.28
C ASN A 327 4.02 8.22 -29.28
N THR A 328 5.29 7.86 -29.17
CA THR A 328 5.86 6.53 -29.33
C THR A 328 6.82 6.13 -28.20
N ARG A 329 7.07 7.00 -27.20
CA ARG A 329 7.95 6.65 -26.09
C ARG A 329 7.26 5.65 -25.16
N ALA A 330 7.89 4.50 -24.96
CA ALA A 330 7.44 3.53 -23.96
C ALA A 330 7.60 4.11 -22.55
N PHE A 331 6.53 4.06 -21.75
CA PHE A 331 6.58 4.42 -20.33
C PHE A 331 7.03 3.20 -19.52
N GLY A 332 8.30 3.16 -19.19
CA GLY A 332 8.92 2.07 -18.42
C GLY A 332 10.42 2.30 -18.23
N VAL A 333 11.05 1.41 -17.48
CA VAL A 333 12.52 1.36 -17.32
C VAL A 333 13.05 0.27 -18.26
N PRO A 334 13.95 0.61 -19.22
CA PRO A 334 14.53 -0.40 -20.11
C PRO A 334 15.47 -1.34 -19.34
N SER A 335 15.60 -2.57 -19.82
CA SER A 335 16.50 -3.58 -19.23
C SER A 335 17.98 -3.19 -19.39
N VAL A 336 18.33 -2.59 -20.52
CA VAL A 336 19.64 -1.96 -20.75
C VAL A 336 19.46 -0.46 -20.59
N ARG A 337 20.18 0.13 -19.63
CA ARG A 337 20.01 1.50 -19.15
C ARG A 337 20.77 2.52 -20.00
N LEU A 338 20.51 2.50 -21.31
CA LEU A 338 21.02 3.51 -22.26
C LEU A 338 20.47 4.91 -21.98
N ASP A 339 19.40 5.01 -21.19
CA ASP A 339 18.77 6.26 -20.77
C ASP A 339 19.58 7.01 -19.70
N ILE A 340 20.61 6.40 -19.11
CA ILE A 340 21.43 6.97 -18.05
C ILE A 340 22.91 6.91 -18.43
N ALA A 341 23.66 7.95 -18.09
CA ALA A 341 25.11 7.95 -18.23
C ALA A 341 25.75 6.90 -17.32
N ARG A 342 26.68 6.11 -17.87
CA ARG A 342 27.46 5.13 -17.10
C ARG A 342 28.23 5.81 -15.96
N PRO A 343 28.32 5.20 -14.76
CA PRO A 343 29.08 5.76 -13.65
C PRO A 343 30.58 5.75 -13.95
N LEU A 344 31.29 6.85 -13.62
CA LEU A 344 32.74 6.96 -13.82
C LEU A 344 33.53 5.90 -13.02
N ARG A 345 33.04 5.54 -11.84
CA ARG A 345 33.54 4.44 -11.02
C ARG A 345 32.37 3.51 -10.72
N ARG A 346 32.44 2.28 -11.23
CA ARG A 346 31.43 1.26 -10.98
C ARG A 346 31.50 0.77 -9.55
N SER A 347 30.33 0.57 -8.96
CA SER A 347 30.20 -0.14 -7.68
C SER A 347 30.47 -1.63 -7.90
N VAL A 348 31.05 -2.31 -6.91
CA VAL A 348 31.23 -3.78 -6.93
C VAL A 348 29.87 -4.50 -6.93
N ALA A 349 28.83 -3.85 -6.41
CA ALA A 349 27.47 -4.38 -6.34
C ALA A 349 26.54 -3.79 -7.40
N ASP A 350 27.08 -3.23 -8.48
CA ASP A 350 26.27 -2.73 -9.60
C ASP A 350 25.71 -3.91 -10.40
N VAL A 351 24.39 -3.90 -10.64
CA VAL A 351 23.66 -4.99 -11.32
C VAL A 351 23.07 -4.49 -12.64
N TYR A 352 23.21 -3.20 -12.97
CA TYR A 352 22.64 -2.63 -14.17
C TYR A 352 23.64 -2.61 -15.32
N ASN A 353 23.17 -3.02 -16.50
CA ASN A 353 23.92 -2.91 -17.75
C ASN A 353 23.62 -1.53 -18.38
N TYR A 354 24.68 -0.75 -18.68
CA TYR A 354 24.60 0.60 -19.25
C TYR A 354 24.81 0.64 -20.78
N GLY A 355 24.86 -0.51 -21.44
CA GLY A 355 25.11 -0.64 -22.87
C GLY A 355 26.58 -0.78 -23.27
N ASP A 356 27.46 -1.01 -22.29
CA ASP A 356 28.92 -1.16 -22.42
C ASP A 356 29.41 -2.55 -21.97
N GLU A 357 28.50 -3.51 -21.80
CA GLU A 357 28.87 -4.90 -21.59
C GLU A 357 29.06 -5.61 -22.93
N VAL A 358 30.08 -6.46 -22.99
CA VAL A 358 30.41 -7.25 -24.17
C VAL A 358 29.47 -8.45 -24.28
N GLY A 359 29.17 -8.88 -25.52
CA GLY A 359 28.40 -10.10 -25.76
C GLY A 359 29.06 -11.36 -25.22
N VAL A 360 28.25 -12.41 -24.99
CA VAL A 360 28.73 -13.69 -24.44
C VAL A 360 29.86 -14.31 -25.28
N ASP A 361 29.79 -14.18 -26.60
CA ASP A 361 30.78 -14.75 -27.51
C ASP A 361 32.19 -14.20 -27.29
N ALA A 362 32.32 -12.89 -27.18
CA ALA A 362 33.61 -12.23 -26.93
C ALA A 362 34.10 -12.40 -25.48
N LEU A 363 33.24 -12.78 -24.52
CA LEU A 363 33.69 -13.23 -23.20
C LEU A 363 34.30 -14.64 -23.23
N VAL A 364 33.74 -15.54 -24.06
CA VAL A 364 34.25 -16.91 -24.22
C VAL A 364 35.50 -16.92 -25.09
N THR A 365 35.55 -16.04 -26.10
CA THR A 365 36.66 -15.91 -27.05
C THR A 365 37.21 -14.47 -27.04
N PRO A 366 37.93 -14.08 -25.97
CA PRO A 366 38.44 -12.72 -25.85
C PRO A 366 39.47 -12.40 -26.93
N GLN A 367 39.49 -11.14 -27.35
CA GLN A 367 40.50 -10.66 -28.28
C GLN A 367 41.91 -10.75 -27.66
N ARG A 368 42.93 -10.86 -28.50
CA ARG A 368 44.33 -11.00 -28.06
C ARG A 368 44.76 -9.89 -27.08
N TYR A 369 44.22 -8.68 -27.28
CA TYR A 369 44.53 -7.48 -26.49
C TYR A 369 43.83 -7.43 -25.12
N ALA A 370 42.83 -8.28 -24.87
CA ALA A 370 42.17 -8.36 -23.57
C ALA A 370 43.16 -8.75 -22.45
N THR A 371 44.15 -9.59 -22.77
CA THR A 371 45.23 -9.97 -21.83
C THR A 371 46.15 -8.80 -21.46
N LEU A 372 46.21 -7.77 -22.30
CA LEU A 372 46.96 -6.53 -22.07
C LEU A 372 46.10 -5.47 -21.36
N GLY A 373 44.86 -5.79 -20.99
CA GLY A 373 43.94 -4.88 -20.33
C GLY A 373 43.23 -3.91 -21.27
N VAL A 374 43.30 -4.11 -22.59
CA VAL A 374 42.56 -3.31 -23.57
C VAL A 374 41.20 -3.94 -23.79
N SER A 375 40.12 -3.21 -23.49
CA SER A 375 38.74 -3.66 -23.71
C SER A 375 38.30 -3.51 -25.16
N ASP A 376 37.37 -4.34 -25.63
CA ASP A 376 36.83 -4.30 -26.99
C ASP A 376 36.21 -2.94 -27.35
N ASP A 377 35.59 -2.27 -26.38
CA ASP A 377 35.04 -0.91 -26.53
C ASP A 377 36.09 0.09 -27.03
N GLU A 378 37.36 -0.08 -26.64
CA GLU A 378 38.45 0.85 -26.97
C GLU A 378 38.73 0.88 -28.49
N PHE A 379 38.42 -0.22 -29.19
CA PHE A 379 38.51 -0.33 -30.64
C PHE A 379 37.29 0.25 -31.36
N LEU A 380 36.13 0.26 -30.69
CA LEU A 380 34.87 0.79 -31.19
C LEU A 380 34.69 2.29 -30.92
N LEU A 381 35.49 2.87 -30.02
CA LEU A 381 35.45 4.29 -29.71
C LEU A 381 35.69 5.13 -30.97
N PRO A 382 34.81 6.11 -31.27
CA PRO A 382 34.99 7.00 -32.39
C PRO A 382 36.08 8.03 -32.07
N ARG A 383 37.19 7.99 -32.82
CA ARG A 383 38.38 8.82 -32.66
C ARG A 383 38.54 9.80 -33.82
N GLU A 384 39.36 10.81 -33.59
CA GLU A 384 39.71 11.79 -34.62
C GLU A 384 40.81 11.21 -35.54
N LYS A 385 40.84 11.68 -36.78
CA LYS A 385 41.78 11.20 -37.80
C LYS A 385 43.25 11.28 -37.37
N GLY A 386 43.64 12.38 -36.73
CA GLY A 386 45.00 12.56 -36.22
C GLY A 386 45.38 11.52 -35.17
N GLU A 387 44.47 11.27 -34.21
CA GLU A 387 44.67 10.27 -33.17
C GLU A 387 44.79 8.85 -33.75
N LEU A 388 43.97 8.50 -34.75
CA LEU A 388 44.07 7.21 -35.45
C LEU A 388 45.41 7.03 -36.17
N LYS A 389 45.93 8.11 -36.78
CA LYS A 389 47.24 8.10 -37.43
C LYS A 389 48.35 7.85 -36.42
N ASP A 390 48.32 8.53 -35.28
CA ASP A 390 49.31 8.38 -34.21
C ASP A 390 49.31 6.96 -33.63
N ILE A 391 48.11 6.36 -33.44
CA ILE A 391 47.97 4.99 -32.96
C ILE A 391 48.59 3.99 -33.96
N LEU A 392 48.31 4.15 -35.25
CA LEU A 392 48.86 3.26 -36.28
C LEU A 392 50.37 3.46 -36.48
N GLN A 393 50.87 4.68 -36.33
CA GLN A 393 52.30 4.97 -36.36
C GLN A 393 53.00 4.33 -35.15
N GLY A 394 52.44 4.47 -33.95
CA GLY A 394 52.94 3.82 -32.74
C GLY A 394 52.92 2.29 -32.80
N ALA A 395 51.96 1.72 -33.54
CA ALA A 395 51.86 0.28 -33.78
C ALA A 395 52.75 -0.23 -34.93
N GLY A 396 53.42 0.67 -35.68
CA GLY A 396 54.31 0.32 -36.79
C GLY A 396 53.60 -0.03 -38.10
N PHE A 397 52.32 0.29 -38.25
CA PHE A 397 51.58 0.13 -39.51
C PHE A 397 51.80 1.29 -40.48
N VAL A 398 52.15 2.47 -39.96
CA VAL A 398 52.48 3.68 -40.75
C VAL A 398 53.90 4.11 -40.37
N SER A 399 54.81 4.16 -41.33
CA SER A 399 56.17 4.70 -41.16
C SER A 399 56.21 6.20 -41.47
N GLU A 400 57.27 6.90 -41.05
CA GLU A 400 57.50 8.30 -41.42
C GLU A 400 57.90 8.39 -42.90
N GLY A 401 56.94 8.68 -43.77
CA GLY A 401 57.15 8.79 -45.22
C GLY A 401 55.93 9.31 -45.99
N ALA A 402 56.14 9.89 -47.16
CA ALA A 402 55.05 10.43 -47.98
C ALA A 402 54.14 9.32 -48.58
N GLU A 403 54.71 8.13 -48.80
CA GLU A 403 53.99 6.99 -49.39
C GLU A 403 53.02 6.34 -48.38
N SER A 404 53.46 6.16 -47.13
CA SER A 404 52.65 5.62 -46.03
C SER A 404 51.52 6.58 -45.63
N ASP A 405 51.76 7.89 -45.68
CA ASP A 405 50.71 8.90 -45.48
C ASP A 405 49.62 8.83 -46.55
N ALA A 406 50.00 8.64 -47.83
CA ALA A 406 49.03 8.48 -48.92
C ALA A 406 48.25 7.15 -48.83
N GLU A 407 48.81 6.11 -48.22
CA GLU A 407 48.10 4.86 -47.93
C GLU A 407 47.07 5.03 -46.81
N PHE A 408 47.45 5.70 -45.73
CA PHE A 408 46.52 6.01 -44.64
C PHE A 408 45.32 6.84 -45.12
N GLU A 409 45.57 7.87 -45.94
CA GLU A 409 44.49 8.70 -46.53
C GLU A 409 43.53 7.89 -47.41
N ARG A 410 44.05 6.92 -48.16
CA ARG A 410 43.23 6.01 -48.99
C ARG A 410 42.37 5.09 -48.14
N CYS A 411 42.96 4.41 -47.15
CA CYS A 411 42.23 3.56 -46.21
C CYS A 411 41.17 4.36 -45.43
N HIS A 412 41.50 5.57 -45.00
CA HIS A 412 40.57 6.46 -44.29
C HIS A 412 39.40 6.88 -45.19
N ALA A 413 39.66 7.28 -46.43
CA ALA A 413 38.61 7.61 -47.39
C ALA A 413 37.73 6.39 -47.72
N GLY A 414 38.33 5.22 -47.90
CA GLY A 414 37.62 3.96 -48.13
C GLY A 414 36.74 3.55 -46.95
N ALA A 415 37.19 3.81 -45.72
CA ALA A 415 36.41 3.55 -44.52
C ALA A 415 35.22 4.53 -44.35
N LEU A 416 35.41 5.81 -44.69
CA LEU A 416 34.30 6.78 -44.72
C LEU A 416 33.21 6.35 -45.70
N GLU A 417 33.61 5.94 -46.91
CA GLU A 417 32.68 5.46 -47.93
C GLU A 417 32.00 4.14 -47.53
N GLY A 418 32.78 3.17 -47.03
CA GLY A 418 32.29 1.84 -46.66
C GLY A 418 31.28 1.86 -45.50
N PHE A 419 31.49 2.70 -44.49
CA PHE A 419 30.61 2.79 -43.32
C PHE A 419 29.57 3.94 -43.41
N ARG A 420 29.49 4.65 -44.54
CA ARG A 420 28.58 5.78 -44.77
C ARG A 420 28.71 6.87 -43.71
N LEU A 421 29.95 7.19 -43.36
CA LEU A 421 30.32 8.26 -42.44
C LEU A 421 30.55 9.56 -43.23
N GLY A 422 30.15 10.70 -42.67
CA GLY A 422 30.46 12.02 -43.22
C GLY A 422 31.95 12.37 -43.09
N PRO A 423 32.45 13.36 -43.85
CA PRO A 423 33.88 13.74 -43.83
C PRO A 423 34.35 14.31 -42.48
N GLU A 424 33.43 14.79 -41.65
CA GLU A 424 33.67 15.33 -40.30
C GLU A 424 33.33 14.31 -39.19
N ASP A 425 32.84 13.13 -39.56
CA ASP A 425 32.44 12.11 -38.57
C ASP A 425 33.68 11.40 -38.03
N LYS A 426 33.67 11.16 -36.72
CA LYS A 426 34.70 10.40 -36.02
C LYS A 426 34.61 8.92 -36.40
N MET A 427 35.75 8.27 -36.55
CA MET A 427 35.84 6.88 -36.99
C MET A 427 36.42 5.99 -35.91
N SER A 428 35.93 4.75 -35.82
CA SER A 428 36.50 3.77 -34.89
C SER A 428 37.76 3.10 -35.45
N LEU A 429 38.68 2.71 -34.57
CA LEU A 429 39.89 1.99 -34.97
C LEU A 429 39.54 0.65 -35.65
N HIS A 430 38.49 -0.02 -35.18
CA HIS A 430 38.02 -1.28 -35.76
C HIS A 430 37.62 -1.13 -37.24
N GLN A 431 36.85 -0.10 -37.58
CA GLN A 431 36.43 0.18 -38.96
C GLN A 431 37.63 0.41 -39.87
N LEU A 432 38.59 1.20 -39.41
CA LEU A 432 39.81 1.50 -40.16
C LEU A 432 40.67 0.24 -40.38
N LEU A 433 40.88 -0.57 -39.33
CA LEU A 433 41.64 -1.81 -39.42
C LEU A 433 41.00 -2.82 -40.37
N GLN A 434 39.67 -2.87 -40.44
CA GLN A 434 38.95 -3.73 -41.37
C GLN A 434 39.23 -3.35 -42.83
N VAL A 435 39.21 -2.06 -43.16
CA VAL A 435 39.55 -1.57 -44.51
C VAL A 435 41.03 -1.78 -44.81
N TYR A 436 41.90 -1.51 -43.84
CA TYR A 436 43.33 -1.75 -43.98
C TYR A 436 43.67 -3.22 -44.26
N ALA A 437 42.97 -4.16 -43.60
CA ALA A 437 43.11 -5.59 -43.88
C ALA A 437 42.69 -5.94 -45.32
N ILE A 438 41.58 -5.39 -45.80
CA ILE A 438 41.10 -5.62 -47.18
C ILE A 438 42.11 -5.07 -48.21
N GLU A 439 42.63 -3.87 -48.00
CA GLU A 439 43.59 -3.25 -48.91
C GLU A 439 44.94 -3.99 -48.93
N THR A 440 45.42 -4.45 -47.76
CA THR A 440 46.65 -5.25 -47.69
C THR A 440 46.49 -6.61 -48.36
N GLU A 441 45.36 -7.28 -48.18
CA GLU A 441 45.04 -8.52 -48.89
C GLU A 441 45.00 -8.31 -50.42
N ALA A 442 44.41 -7.21 -50.88
CA ALA A 442 44.37 -6.84 -52.30
C ALA A 442 45.78 -6.56 -52.87
N LYS A 443 46.64 -5.84 -52.14
CA LYS A 443 48.05 -5.63 -52.53
C LYS A 443 48.80 -6.95 -52.64
N VAL A 444 48.68 -7.81 -51.64
CA VAL A 444 49.33 -9.14 -51.64
C VAL A 444 48.83 -10.00 -52.79
N ALA A 445 47.55 -9.92 -53.16
CA ALA A 445 47.02 -10.61 -54.33
C ALA A 445 47.62 -10.07 -55.63
N ASN A 446 47.66 -8.74 -55.81
CA ASN A 446 48.25 -8.10 -56.98
C ASN A 446 49.75 -8.38 -57.12
N ASP A 447 50.49 -8.38 -56.02
CA ASP A 447 51.93 -8.70 -56.00
C ASP A 447 52.17 -10.17 -56.37
N LYS A 448 51.32 -11.09 -55.91
CA LYS A 448 51.36 -12.50 -56.32
C LYS A 448 51.07 -12.68 -57.81
N GLU A 449 50.11 -11.93 -58.36
CA GLU A 449 49.83 -11.93 -59.80
C GLU A 449 50.99 -11.35 -60.61
N ALA A 450 51.59 -10.23 -60.17
CA ALA A 450 52.77 -9.64 -60.80
C ALA A 450 53.99 -10.57 -60.75
N LEU A 451 54.22 -11.26 -59.63
CA LEU A 451 55.25 -12.30 -59.49
C LEU A 451 54.97 -13.49 -60.42
N ALA A 452 53.70 -13.93 -60.54
CA ALA A 452 53.34 -15.00 -61.46
C ALA A 452 53.60 -14.62 -62.93
N ILE A 453 53.29 -13.38 -63.31
CA ILE A 453 53.53 -12.84 -64.67
C ILE A 453 55.04 -12.70 -64.94
N THR A 454 55.82 -12.20 -64.00
CA THR A 454 57.29 -12.11 -64.15
C THR A 454 57.94 -13.49 -64.22
N HIS A 455 57.50 -14.46 -63.42
CA HIS A 455 57.94 -15.84 -63.54
C HIS A 455 57.59 -16.45 -64.91
N ALA A 456 56.41 -16.18 -65.47
CA ALA A 456 56.04 -16.61 -66.82
C ALA A 456 56.92 -15.97 -67.92
N LEU A 457 57.20 -14.67 -67.83
CA LEU A 457 58.05 -13.95 -68.80
C LEU A 457 59.54 -14.35 -68.70
N THR A 458 60.03 -14.68 -67.50
CA THR A 458 61.39 -15.22 -67.33
C THR A 458 61.53 -16.65 -67.86
N ALA A 459 60.47 -17.47 -67.81
CA ALA A 459 60.47 -18.80 -68.41
C ALA A 459 60.53 -18.74 -69.95
N ASP A 460 59.89 -17.74 -70.57
CA ASP A 460 59.90 -17.55 -72.03
C ASP A 460 61.19 -16.90 -72.57
N THR A 461 61.98 -16.23 -71.73
CA THR A 461 63.26 -15.62 -72.15
C THR A 461 64.44 -16.61 -72.10
N VAL A 462 64.42 -17.58 -71.18
CA VAL A 462 65.45 -18.64 -71.08
C VAL A 462 65.42 -19.62 -72.27
N THR A 463 64.29 -19.73 -72.99
CA THR A 463 64.13 -20.58 -74.18
C THR A 463 64.59 -19.92 -75.50
N SER A 464 65.12 -18.69 -75.48
CA SER A 464 65.54 -17.94 -76.68
C SER A 464 67.03 -17.60 -76.81
N MET A 465 67.92 -18.14 -75.95
CA MET A 465 69.36 -18.04 -76.22
C MET A 465 69.76 -19.05 -77.31
N PRO A 466 70.29 -18.61 -78.47
CA PRO A 466 70.82 -19.52 -79.48
C PRO A 466 72.16 -20.10 -79.02
N VAL A 467 72.38 -21.36 -79.42
CA VAL A 467 73.58 -22.19 -79.28
C VAL A 467 74.88 -21.46 -79.62
#